data_AF-A0A1S3DS00-F1
#
_entry.id   AF-A0A1S3DS00-F1
#
_cell.length_a   1.000
_cell.length_b   1.000
_cell.length_c   1.000
_cell.angle_alpha   90.00
_cell.angle_beta   90.00
_cell.angle_gamma   90.00
#
_symmetry.space_group_name_H-M   'P 1'
#
loop_
_entity.id
_entity.type
_entity.pdbx_description
1 polymer ?
#
loop_
_entity_poly.entity_id
_entity_poly.type
_entity_poly.pdbx_seq_one_letter_code
_entity_poly.pdbx_strand_id
1 'polypeptide(L)'
;MVEGTHDFATFMSKCKLTEVPRINTKRTINSFDISPGRSFFGTEWDNQFDYWTFTCVGRAFLYKQVRKLVSAMIGVAQEVITVDEFRYMWRSRVRFP
;
A
#
# COMPACT_ATOMS: atom_id res chain seq x y z
N MET A 1 1.01 -9.88 6.96
CA MET A 1 1.88 -10.14 5.77
C MET A 1 2.85 -9.00 5.49
N VAL A 2 2.42 -7.73 5.58
CA VAL A 2 3.25 -6.55 5.27
C VAL A 2 3.93 -5.90 6.48
N GLU A 3 3.64 -6.38 7.68
CA GLU A 3 4.21 -5.89 8.93
C GLU A 3 5.68 -6.28 9.08
N GLY A 4 6.43 -5.49 9.83
CA GLY A 4 7.87 -5.62 10.01
C GLY A 4 8.68 -4.70 9.12
N THR A 5 9.99 -4.94 9.08
CA THR A 5 10.95 -4.10 8.33
C THR A 5 11.26 -4.72 6.96
N HIS A 6 10.90 -4.00 5.90
CA HIS A 6 11.02 -4.48 4.52
C HIS A 6 11.53 -3.38 3.60
N ASP A 7 11.99 -3.77 2.42
CA ASP A 7 12.34 -2.85 1.35
C ASP A 7 11.09 -2.54 0.51
N PHE A 8 10.60 -1.30 0.58
CA PHE A 8 9.36 -0.89 -0.10
C PHE A 8 9.62 -0.19 -1.44
N ALA A 9 10.78 -0.42 -2.07
CA ALA A 9 11.13 0.22 -3.35
C ALA A 9 10.05 0.01 -4.44
N THR A 10 9.47 -1.19 -4.51
CA THR A 10 8.39 -1.55 -5.46
C THR A 10 7.14 -0.68 -5.29
N PHE A 11 6.83 -0.30 -4.04
CA PHE A 11 5.68 0.51 -3.69
C PHE A 11 5.99 2.02 -3.64
N MET A 12 7.20 2.43 -4.00
CA MET A 12 7.55 3.84 -4.15
C MET A 12 7.20 4.32 -5.57
N SER A 13 6.66 5.54 -5.71
CA SER A 13 6.67 6.24 -7.00
C SER A 13 7.95 7.05 -7.17
N LYS A 14 8.48 7.14 -8.40
CA LYS A 14 9.60 8.04 -8.70
C LYS A 14 9.23 9.48 -8.28
N CYS A 15 10.08 10.11 -7.49
CA CYS A 15 9.98 11.54 -7.24
C CYS A 15 10.40 12.29 -8.50
N LYS A 16 9.67 13.34 -8.88
CA LYS A 16 9.98 14.21 -10.04
C LYS A 16 11.20 15.13 -9.81
N LEU A 17 11.98 14.90 -8.76
CA LEU A 17 13.18 15.67 -8.47
C LEU A 17 14.26 15.27 -9.47
N THR A 18 14.91 16.26 -10.09
CA THR A 18 15.98 16.11 -11.09
C THR A 18 17.18 15.32 -10.56
N GLU A 19 17.43 15.39 -9.25
CA GLU A 19 18.34 14.52 -8.53
C GLU A 19 17.55 13.83 -7.42
N VAL A 20 17.26 12.53 -7.58
CA VAL A 20 16.74 11.72 -6.47
C VAL A 20 17.95 11.21 -5.70
N PRO A 21 18.19 11.65 -4.45
CA PRO A 21 19.24 11.06 -3.62
C PRO A 21 19.01 9.55 -3.54
N ARG A 22 20.03 8.73 -3.26
CA ARG A 22 19.80 7.30 -2.96
C ARG A 22 18.95 7.18 -1.69
N ILE A 23 17.63 7.22 -1.84
CA ILE A 23 16.67 7.16 -0.74
C ILE A 23 16.73 5.74 -0.18
N ASN A 24 16.97 5.62 1.12
CA ASN A 24 16.77 4.36 1.82
C ASN A 24 15.30 3.96 1.72
N THR A 25 15.00 2.86 1.04
CA THR A 25 13.67 2.34 0.79
C THR A 25 13.19 1.36 1.87
N LYS A 26 14.02 1.08 2.88
CA LYS A 26 13.61 0.26 4.02
C LYS A 26 12.66 1.04 4.92
N ARG A 27 11.50 0.48 5.22
CA ARG A 27 10.54 1.02 6.19
C ARG A 27 10.05 -0.08 7.10
N THR A 28 9.48 0.31 8.23
CA THR A 28 8.86 -0.59 9.19
C THR A 28 7.38 -0.26 9.28
N ILE A 29 6.53 -1.23 8.94
CA ILE A 29 5.10 -1.18 9.24
C ILE A 29 4.91 -1.88 10.58
N ASN A 30 4.42 -1.14 11.56
CA ASN A 30 4.14 -1.66 12.91
C ASN A 30 2.84 -2.44 12.95
N SER A 31 1.80 -1.95 12.27
CA SER A 31 0.55 -2.67 12.08
C SER A 31 -0.10 -2.34 10.75
N PHE A 32 -0.82 -3.32 10.20
CA PHE A 32 -1.67 -3.13 9.02
C PHE A 32 -2.98 -3.89 9.19
N ASP A 33 -4.09 -3.16 9.23
CA ASP A 33 -5.42 -3.71 9.47
C ASP A 33 -6.40 -3.33 8.36
N ILE A 34 -7.36 -4.21 8.12
CA ILE A 34 -8.45 -4.04 7.16
C ILE A 34 -9.76 -4.35 7.89
N SER A 35 -10.61 -3.34 8.04
CA SER A 35 -11.87 -3.47 8.77
C SER A 35 -13.04 -2.93 7.94
N PRO A 36 -14.28 -3.36 8.22
CA PRO A 36 -15.45 -2.62 7.78
C PRO A 36 -15.35 -1.15 8.17
N GLY A 37 -15.74 -0.28 7.25
CA GLY A 37 -15.64 1.16 7.38
C GLY A 37 -17.01 1.82 7.35
N ARG A 38 -16.98 3.15 7.26
CA ARG A 38 -18.16 3.98 7.01
C ARG A 38 -17.78 5.11 6.08
N SER A 39 -18.78 5.67 5.39
CA SER A 39 -18.64 6.90 4.62
C SER A 39 -18.05 8.03 5.46
N PHE A 40 -17.27 8.89 4.82
CA PHE A 40 -16.72 10.08 5.47
C PHE A 40 -17.74 11.22 5.59
N PHE A 41 -18.67 11.31 4.65
CA PHE A 41 -19.57 12.47 4.52
C PHE A 41 -20.97 12.25 5.07
N GLY A 42 -21.32 11.05 5.54
CA GLY A 42 -22.60 10.80 6.21
C GLY A 42 -23.79 11.10 5.30
N THR A 43 -23.96 10.36 4.20
CA THR A 43 -25.03 10.60 3.22
C THR A 43 -26.14 9.57 3.32
N GLU A 44 -27.31 9.89 2.75
CA GLU A 44 -28.44 8.95 2.63
C GLU A 44 -28.10 7.68 1.82
N TRP A 45 -27.03 7.71 1.02
CA TRP A 45 -26.54 6.57 0.25
C TRP A 45 -25.53 5.71 1.00
N ASP A 46 -25.18 6.04 2.24
CA ASP A 46 -24.15 5.29 2.99
C ASP A 46 -24.55 3.81 3.21
N ASN A 47 -25.85 3.51 3.21
CA ASN A 47 -26.35 2.13 3.31
C ASN A 47 -26.34 1.37 1.97
N GLN A 48 -25.94 2.02 0.87
CA GLN A 48 -25.89 1.43 -0.48
C GLN A 48 -24.50 0.90 -0.86
N PHE A 49 -23.49 1.14 -0.01
CA PHE A 49 -22.11 0.75 -0.30
C PHE A 49 -21.47 0.08 0.91
N ASP A 50 -20.73 -1.00 0.66
CA ASP A 50 -19.84 -1.59 1.66
C ASP A 50 -18.52 -0.81 1.68
N TYR A 51 -18.26 -0.14 2.81
CA TYR A 51 -17.02 0.60 3.02
C TYR A 51 -15.97 -0.29 3.68
N TRP A 52 -14.72 -0.13 3.27
CA TRP A 52 -13.57 -0.78 3.89
C TRP A 52 -12.53 0.26 4.28
N THR A 53 -12.04 0.15 5.51
CA THR A 53 -11.00 1.01 6.08
C THR A 53 -9.69 0.24 6.12
N PHE A 54 -8.66 0.82 5.52
CA PHE A 54 -7.29 0.31 5.64
C PHE A 54 -6.51 1.19 6.63
N THR A 55 -6.05 0.59 7.73
CA THR A 55 -5.27 1.28 8.75
C THR A 55 -3.82 0.80 8.68
N CYS A 56 -2.89 1.71 8.40
CA CYS A 56 -1.47 1.40 8.32
C CYS A 56 -0.68 2.29 9.28
N VAL A 57 0.00 1.67 10.24
CA VAL A 57 0.82 2.36 11.25
C VAL A 57 2.28 2.04 11.01
N GLY A 58 3.11 3.08 10.99
CA GLY A 58 4.55 2.97 10.78
C GLY A 58 5.26 4.27 11.12
N ARG A 59 6.56 4.20 11.40
CA ARG A 59 7.37 5.40 11.72
C ARG A 59 7.44 6.40 10.57
N ALA A 60 7.50 5.91 9.33
CA ALA A 60 7.61 6.72 8.13
C ALA A 60 7.17 5.90 6.90
N PHE A 61 6.77 6.60 5.84
CA PHE A 61 6.36 6.01 4.57
C PHE A 61 7.12 6.66 3.40
N LEU A 62 7.40 5.90 2.35
CA LEU A 62 7.93 6.40 1.09
C LEU A 62 6.83 7.11 0.29
N TYR A 63 7.22 7.89 -0.71
CA TYR A 63 6.27 8.60 -1.57
C TYR A 63 5.29 7.63 -2.25
N LYS A 64 4.00 7.81 -1.95
CA LYS A 64 2.87 6.98 -2.39
C LYS A 64 2.91 5.50 -1.93
N GLN A 65 3.74 5.14 -0.95
CA GLN A 65 3.89 3.77 -0.44
C GLN A 65 2.56 3.12 -0.09
N VAL A 66 1.80 3.73 0.82
CA VAL A 66 0.55 3.15 1.34
C VAL A 66 -0.48 2.98 0.23
N ARG A 67 -0.64 4.00 -0.62
CA ARG A 67 -1.60 3.95 -1.74
C ARG A 67 -1.27 2.83 -2.73
N LYS A 68 0.00 2.68 -3.12
CA LYS A 68 0.43 1.59 -4.02
C LYS A 68 0.25 0.21 -3.38
N LEU A 69 0.55 0.08 -2.10
CA LEU A 69 0.37 -1.17 -1.36
C LEU A 69 -1.10 -1.59 -1.33
N VAL A 70 -2.00 -0.67 -0.96
CA VAL A 70 -3.45 -0.90 -0.95
C VAL A 70 -3.97 -1.21 -2.35
N SER A 71 -3.53 -0.49 -3.39
CA SER A 71 -3.93 -0.79 -4.78
C SER A 71 -3.55 -2.20 -5.20
N ALA A 72 -2.37 -2.69 -4.83
CA ALA A 72 -1.97 -4.06 -5.12
C ALA A 72 -2.84 -5.08 -4.35
N MET A 73 -3.18 -4.81 -3.08
CA MET A 73 -4.10 -5.67 -2.32
C MET A 73 -5.51 -5.72 -2.94
N ILE A 74 -6.02 -4.59 -3.42
CA ILE A 74 -7.28 -4.54 -4.17
C ILE A 74 -7.18 -5.35 -5.45
N GLY A 75 -6.06 -5.27 -6.18
CA GLY A 75 -5.82 -6.09 -7.37
C GLY A 75 -5.85 -7.59 -7.07
N VAL A 76 -5.36 -8.02 -5.90
CA VAL A 76 -5.51 -9.41 -5.43
C VAL A 76 -6.97 -9.75 -5.18
N ALA A 77 -7.71 -8.88 -4.48
CA ALA A 77 -9.12 -9.10 -4.18
C ALA A 77 -10.01 -9.13 -5.44
N GLN A 78 -9.60 -8.44 -6.51
CA GLN A 78 -10.27 -8.43 -7.81
C GLN A 78 -9.76 -9.50 -8.77
N GLU A 79 -8.86 -10.40 -8.32
CA GLU A 79 -8.23 -11.45 -9.14
C GLU A 79 -7.46 -10.93 -10.37
N VAL A 80 -7.11 -9.63 -10.38
CA VAL A 80 -6.28 -9.01 -11.43
C VAL A 80 -4.82 -9.44 -11.29
N ILE A 81 -4.38 -9.69 -10.05
CA ILE A 81 -3.08 -10.28 -9.73
C ILE A 81 -3.25 -11.38 -8.68
N THR A 82 -2.36 -12.34 -8.68
CA THR A 82 -2.33 -13.44 -7.71
C THR A 82 -1.68 -13.03 -6.39
N VAL A 83 -1.95 -13.78 -5.33
CA VAL A 83 -1.29 -13.62 -4.03
C VAL A 83 0.23 -13.81 -4.16
N ASP A 84 0.67 -14.70 -5.04
CA ASP A 84 2.10 -14.97 -5.24
C ASP A 84 2.80 -13.86 -6.02
N GLU A 85 2.14 -13.24 -7.00
CA GLU A 85 2.63 -12.01 -7.64
C GLU A 85 2.74 -10.86 -6.64
N PHE A 86 1.75 -10.71 -5.74
CA PHE A 86 1.83 -9.75 -4.64
C PHE A 86 3.03 -10.03 -3.73
N ARG A 87 3.24 -11.30 -3.32
CA ARG A 87 4.40 -11.71 -2.50
C ARG A 87 5.71 -11.50 -3.23
N TYR A 88 5.74 -11.69 -4.54
CA TYR A 88 6.89 -11.39 -5.36
C TYR A 88 7.18 -9.89 -5.35
N MET A 89 6.20 -9.02 -5.64
CA MET A 89 6.36 -7.56 -5.55
C MET A 89 6.83 -7.08 -4.17
N TRP A 90 6.34 -7.75 -3.12
CA TRP A 90 6.71 -7.51 -1.74
C TRP A 90 8.16 -7.89 -1.39
N ARG A 91 8.61 -9.06 -1.87
CA ARG A 91 9.94 -9.59 -1.56
C ARG A 91 11.02 -9.12 -2.53
N SER A 92 10.63 -8.73 -3.74
CA SER A 92 11.54 -8.35 -4.80
C SER A 92 12.04 -6.92 -4.59
N ARG A 93 13.36 -6.74 -4.78
CA ARG A 93 13.99 -5.41 -4.83
C ARG A 93 13.79 -4.70 -6.17
N VAL A 94 12.82 -5.15 -6.98
CA VAL A 94 12.70 -4.77 -8.38
C VAL A 94 11.88 -3.48 -8.48
N ARG A 95 12.52 -2.39 -8.91
CA ARG A 95 11.82 -1.18 -9.31
C ARG A 95 11.22 -1.41 -10.70
N PHE A 96 9.90 -1.46 -10.81
CA PHE A 96 9.25 -1.39 -12.11
C PHE A 96 9.48 0.01 -12.72
N PRO A 97 9.83 0.08 -14.02
CA PRO A 97 10.24 1.32 -14.69
C PRO A 97 9.17 2.41 -14.69
#